data_AF-A0A0F9HF34-F1
#
_entry.id   AF-A0A0F9HF34-F1
#
_cell.length_a   1.000
_cell.length_b   1.000
_cell.length_c   1.000
_cell.angle_alpha   90.00
_cell.angle_beta   90.00
_cell.angle_gamma   90.00
#
_symmetry.space_group_name_H-M   'P 1'
#
loop_
_entity.id
_entity.type
_entity.pdbx_description
1 polymer ?
#
loop_
_entity_poly.entity_id
_entity_poly.type
_entity_poly.pdbx_seq_one_letter_code
_entity_poly.pdbx_strand_id
1 'polypeptide(L)'
;GKGKAEDLVALDQISDVIKASALCGLGQTAPNPVLSTLRYFMDEYHAHVYEKKCPAKRCIALLKFEVDPDLCTKCGICFRNCPSNAISWKKKEVAKIDKEKCTQCLTCYEKCRFEAIL
;
A
#
# COMPACT_ATOMS: atom_id res chain seq x y z
N GLY A 1 4.20 6.64 -2.56
CA GLY A 1 3.15 7.57 -2.10
C GLY A 1 3.25 8.99 -2.63
N LYS A 2 4.45 9.49 -2.97
CA LYS A 2 4.63 10.87 -3.46
C LYS A 2 4.55 11.03 -4.99
N GLY A 3 4.34 9.94 -5.72
CA GLY A 3 4.23 9.97 -7.17
C GLY A 3 3.07 10.85 -7.64
N LYS A 4 3.27 11.47 -8.79
CA LYS A 4 2.34 12.36 -9.48
C LYS A 4 1.98 11.80 -10.86
N ALA A 5 0.99 12.39 -11.51
CA ALA A 5 0.57 11.96 -12.85
C ALA A 5 1.69 12.13 -13.88
N GLU A 6 2.49 13.19 -13.76
CA GLU A 6 3.59 13.49 -14.67
C GLU A 6 4.71 12.45 -14.57
N ASP A 7 4.89 11.84 -13.39
CA ASP A 7 5.90 10.80 -13.19
C ASP A 7 5.56 9.54 -14.01
N LEU A 8 4.28 9.23 -14.24
CA LEU A 8 3.87 8.08 -15.06
C LEU A 8 4.28 8.26 -16.52
N VAL A 9 4.12 9.48 -17.05
CA VAL A 9 4.54 9.83 -18.41
C VAL A 9 6.07 9.80 -18.50
N ALA A 10 6.76 10.35 -17.50
CA ALA A 10 8.22 10.34 -17.46
C ALA A 10 8.79 8.91 -17.40
N LEU A 11 8.18 8.02 -16.62
CA LEU A 11 8.60 6.62 -16.52
C LEU A 11 8.54 5.90 -17.87
N ASP A 12 7.47 6.10 -18.63
CA ASP A 12 7.29 5.52 -19.97
C ASP A 12 8.34 6.06 -20.96
N GLN A 13 8.46 7.39 -21.05
CA GLN A 13 9.39 8.06 -21.98
C GLN A 13 10.85 7.71 -21.69
N ILE A 14 11.27 7.77 -20.43
CA ILE A 14 12.65 7.47 -20.04
C ILE A 14 12.95 5.98 -20.31
N SER A 15 11.99 5.09 -20.05
CA SER A 15 12.13 3.66 -20.31
C SER A 15 12.37 3.37 -21.79
N ASP A 16 11.62 4.02 -22.68
CA ASP A 16 11.80 3.88 -24.13
C ASP A 16 13.15 4.44 -24.60
N VAL A 17 13.57 5.59 -24.06
CA VAL A 17 14.90 6.16 -24.37
C VAL A 17 16.02 5.22 -23.94
N ILE A 18 15.96 4.65 -22.73
CA ILE A 18 16.96 3.69 -22.23
C ILE A 18 17.01 2.46 -23.15
N LYS A 19 15.85 1.92 -23.50
CA LYS A 19 15.73 0.74 -24.37
C LYS A 19 16.35 0.97 -25.75
N ALA A 20 16.19 2.17 -26.32
CA ALA A 20 16.70 2.51 -27.64
C ALA A 20 18.19 2.92 -27.65
N SER A 21 18.68 3.53 -26.56
CA SER A 21 20.03 4.13 -26.52
C SER A 21 21.09 3.24 -25.87
N ALA A 22 20.69 2.22 -25.09
CA ALA A 22 21.64 1.36 -24.41
C ALA A 22 22.44 0.47 -25.38
N LEU A 23 23.76 0.43 -25.18
CA LEU A 23 24.71 -0.28 -26.04
C LEU A 23 24.81 -1.79 -25.74
N CYS A 24 24.36 -2.24 -24.56
CA CYS A 24 24.38 -3.64 -24.18
C CYS A 24 22.95 -4.17 -23.96
N GLY A 25 22.74 -5.46 -24.21
CA GLY A 25 21.42 -6.11 -24.06
C GLY A 25 20.85 -6.02 -22.64
N LEU A 26 21.72 -6.02 -21.61
CA LEU A 26 21.27 -5.79 -20.23
C LEU A 26 20.65 -4.40 -20.06
N GLY A 27 21.28 -3.36 -20.59
CA GLY A 27 20.75 -2.00 -20.54
C GLY A 27 19.45 -1.84 -21.33
N GLN A 28 19.35 -2.49 -22.50
CA GLN A 28 18.13 -2.46 -23.31
C GLN A 28 16.94 -3.14 -22.62
N THR A 29 17.20 -4.15 -21.79
CA THR A 29 16.16 -4.90 -21.07
C THR A 29 15.87 -4.39 -19.66
N ALA A 30 16.77 -3.58 -19.09
CA ALA A 30 16.62 -2.96 -17.77
C ALA A 30 15.28 -2.21 -17.56
N PRO A 31 14.70 -1.48 -18.53
CA PRO A 31 13.42 -0.81 -18.34
C PRO A 31 12.18 -1.73 -18.47
N ASN A 32 12.34 -2.98 -18.91
CA ASN A 32 11.21 -3.88 -19.14
C ASN A 32 10.32 -4.10 -17.91
N PRO A 33 10.83 -4.22 -16.66
CA PRO A 33 9.99 -4.30 -15.47
C PRO A 33 9.05 -3.10 -15.36
N VAL A 34 9.54 -1.88 -15.54
CA VAL A 34 8.73 -0.65 -15.47
C VAL A 34 7.67 -0.62 -16.57
N LEU A 35 8.06 -0.89 -17.83
CA LEU A 35 7.12 -0.91 -18.95
C LEU A 35 6.04 -1.99 -18.79
N SER A 36 6.42 -3.17 -18.29
CA SER A 36 5.48 -4.25 -18.04
C SER A 36 4.50 -3.90 -16.92
N THR A 37 4.95 -3.23 -15.86
CA THR A 37 4.08 -2.86 -14.75
C THR A 37 3.16 -1.70 -15.10
N LEU A 38 3.63 -0.72 -15.88
CA LEU A 38 2.76 0.32 -16.47
C LEU A 38 1.68 -0.31 -17.36
N ARG A 39 2.03 -1.34 -18.13
CA ARG A 39 1.07 -2.02 -19.01
C ARG A 39 0.03 -2.85 -18.25
N TYR A 40 0.47 -3.69 -17.32
CA TYR A 40 -0.40 -4.71 -16.71
C TYR A 40 -0.99 -4.30 -15.36
N PHE A 41 -0.41 -3.31 -14.69
CA PHE A 41 -0.81 -2.88 -13.34
C PHE A 41 -1.09 -1.38 -13.27
N MET A 42 -1.54 -0.75 -14.37
CA MET A 42 -1.81 0.69 -14.42
C MET A 42 -2.80 1.14 -13.33
N ASP A 43 -3.80 0.31 -13.03
CA ASP A 43 -4.76 0.59 -11.96
C ASP A 43 -4.10 0.70 -10.59
N GLU A 44 -3.04 -0.08 -10.32
CA GLU A 44 -2.26 0.09 -9.09
C GLU A 44 -1.52 1.43 -9.08
N TYR A 45 -0.91 1.84 -10.20
CA TYR A 45 -0.28 3.16 -10.30
C TYR A 45 -1.29 4.28 -10.05
N HIS A 46 -2.48 4.18 -10.65
CA HIS A 46 -3.56 5.14 -10.43
C HIS A 46 -4.01 5.19 -8.97
N ALA A 47 -4.19 4.05 -8.30
CA ALA A 47 -4.52 4.02 -6.89
C ALA A 47 -3.45 4.70 -6.01
N HIS A 48 -2.16 4.51 -6.34
CA HIS A 48 -1.06 5.14 -5.60
C HIS A 48 -0.92 6.65 -5.88
N VAL A 49 -1.18 7.08 -7.11
CA VAL A 49 -1.00 8.48 -7.55
C VAL A 49 -2.23 9.32 -7.18
N TYR A 50 -3.43 8.87 -7.50
CA TYR A 50 -4.66 9.65 -7.34
C TYR A 50 -5.36 9.37 -6.01
N GLU A 51 -5.56 8.10 -5.63
CA GLU A 51 -6.29 7.72 -4.42
C GLU A 51 -5.42 7.73 -3.16
N LYS A 52 -4.09 7.83 -3.33
CA LYS A 52 -3.09 7.69 -2.25
C LYS A 52 -3.31 6.42 -1.43
N LYS A 53 -3.63 5.31 -2.11
CA LYS A 53 -3.90 4.00 -1.52
C LYS A 53 -3.01 2.94 -2.16
N CYS A 54 -2.63 1.94 -1.37
CA CYS A 54 -1.95 0.75 -1.85
C CYS A 54 -2.92 -0.44 -1.81
N PRO A 55 -3.47 -0.91 -2.95
CA PRO A 55 -4.37 -2.06 -2.98
C PRO A 55 -3.75 -3.33 -2.39
N ALA A 56 -2.45 -3.53 -2.64
CA ALA A 56 -1.68 -4.66 -2.11
C ALA A 56 -1.31 -4.54 -0.61
N LYS A 57 -1.63 -3.41 0.06
CA LYS A 57 -1.33 -3.15 1.47
C LYS A 57 0.15 -3.33 1.85
N ARG A 58 1.07 -3.13 0.89
CA ARG A 58 2.53 -3.27 1.09
C ARG A 58 3.21 -1.96 1.45
N CYS A 59 2.70 -0.83 0.94
CA CYS A 59 3.26 0.47 1.22
C CYS A 59 2.72 1.03 2.54
N ILE A 60 3.46 0.86 3.64
CA ILE A 60 3.09 1.38 4.97
C ILE A 60 2.72 2.88 4.93
N ALA A 61 3.45 3.66 4.13
CA ALA A 61 3.21 5.10 3.98
C ALA A 61 1.86 5.48 3.34
N LEU A 62 1.11 4.52 2.79
CA LEU A 62 -0.22 4.72 2.18
C LEU A 62 -1.35 4.03 2.97
N LEU A 63 -1.04 3.53 4.16
CA LEU A 63 -1.98 2.89 5.07
C LEU A 63 -2.34 3.86 6.19
N LYS A 64 -3.62 3.90 6.59
CA LYS A 64 -4.11 4.89 7.57
C LYS A 64 -4.05 4.40 9.01
N PHE A 65 -3.97 3.08 9.21
CA PHE A 65 -4.11 2.41 10.50
C PHE A 65 -5.38 2.87 11.23
N GLU A 66 -6.50 2.86 10.52
CA GLU A 66 -7.83 3.17 11.04
C GLU A 66 -8.73 1.94 10.95
N VAL A 67 -9.78 1.89 11.77
CA VAL A 67 -10.74 0.78 11.75
C VAL A 67 -12.02 1.24 11.08
N ASP A 68 -12.42 0.53 10.04
CA ASP A 68 -13.70 0.73 9.38
C ASP A 68 -14.82 0.11 10.26
N PRO A 69 -15.76 0.94 10.79
CA PRO A 69 -16.82 0.45 11.67
C PRO A 69 -17.84 -0.43 10.95
N ASP A 70 -18.02 -0.28 9.63
CA ASP A 70 -19.01 -1.01 8.86
C ASP A 70 -18.52 -2.44 8.54
N LEU A 71 -17.21 -2.60 8.37
CA LEU A 71 -16.58 -3.92 8.15
C LEU A 71 -16.19 -4.61 9.47
N CYS A 72 -16.00 -3.87 10.55
CA CYS A 72 -15.49 -4.42 11.81
C CYS A 72 -16.56 -5.23 12.57
N THR A 73 -16.37 -6.54 12.64
CA THR A 73 -17.22 -7.46 13.42
C THR A 73 -16.94 -7.44 14.93
N LYS A 74 -16.13 -6.49 15.41
CA LYS A 74 -15.88 -6.27 16.85
C LYS A 74 -15.29 -7.51 17.56
N CYS A 75 -14.46 -8.29 16.86
CA CYS A 75 -13.89 -9.55 17.35
C CYS A 75 -12.66 -9.39 18.28
N GLY A 76 -12.03 -8.21 18.31
CA GLY A 76 -10.87 -7.91 19.15
C GLY A 76 -9.57 -8.65 18.77
N ILE A 77 -9.47 -9.26 17.58
CA ILE A 77 -8.25 -9.99 17.18
C ILE A 77 -7.05 -9.06 16.95
N CYS A 78 -7.29 -7.88 16.37
CA CYS A 78 -6.26 -6.86 16.18
C CYS A 78 -5.69 -6.37 17.52
N PHE A 79 -6.57 -6.13 18.50
CA PHE A 79 -6.19 -5.76 19.87
C PHE A 79 -5.25 -6.77 20.51
N ARG A 80 -5.64 -8.06 20.52
CA ARG A 80 -4.86 -9.14 21.17
C ARG A 80 -3.49 -9.40 20.53
N ASN A 81 -3.31 -9.02 19.28
CA ASN A 81 -2.06 -9.26 18.55
C ASN A 81 -1.24 -7.97 18.35
N CYS A 82 -1.64 -6.83 18.91
CA CYS A 82 -0.90 -5.59 18.76
C CYS A 82 0.37 -5.62 19.64
N PRO A 83 1.59 -5.67 19.07
CA PRO A 83 2.82 -5.77 19.86
C PRO A 83 3.13 -4.49 20.65
N SER A 84 2.66 -3.34 20.17
CA SER A 84 2.86 -2.05 20.85
C SER A 84 1.69 -1.65 21.76
N ASN A 85 0.69 -2.53 21.95
CA ASN A 85 -0.54 -2.22 22.70
C ASN A 85 -1.22 -0.91 22.26
N ALA A 86 -1.08 -0.55 20.98
CA ALA A 86 -1.63 0.68 20.40
C ALA A 86 -3.13 0.60 20.10
N ILE A 87 -3.79 -0.53 20.35
CA ILE A 87 -5.20 -0.71 20.02
C ILE A 87 -5.98 -0.70 21.32
N SER A 88 -7.11 0.00 21.34
CA SER A 88 -8.11 -0.04 22.41
C SER A 88 -9.35 -0.78 21.90
N TRP A 89 -9.86 -1.73 22.69
CA TRP A 89 -11.05 -2.50 22.32
C TRP A 89 -11.79 -2.98 23.57
N LYS A 90 -13.13 -2.97 23.52
CA LYS A 90 -14.03 -3.58 24.51
C LYS A 90 -14.97 -4.57 23.83
N LYS A 91 -15.50 -5.52 24.60
CA LYS A 91 -16.39 -6.56 24.08
C LYS A 91 -17.60 -5.94 23.36
N LYS A 92 -17.82 -6.34 22.11
CA LYS A 92 -18.87 -5.80 21.21
C LYS A 92 -18.74 -4.31 20.85
N GLU A 93 -17.54 -3.72 21.01
CA GLU A 93 -17.22 -2.37 20.52
C GLU A 93 -16.24 -2.42 19.34
N VAL A 94 -16.23 -1.35 18.52
CA VAL A 94 -15.28 -1.20 17.41
C VAL A 94 -13.89 -0.91 17.99
N ALA A 95 -12.87 -1.58 17.49
CA ALA A 95 -11.49 -1.32 17.92
C ALA A 95 -11.05 0.07 17.47
N LYS A 96 -10.26 0.76 18.29
CA LYS A 96 -9.67 2.07 17.97
C LYS A 96 -8.15 1.98 18.02
N ILE A 97 -7.48 2.44 16.98
CA ILE A 97 -6.01 2.46 16.92
C ILE A 97 -5.53 3.84 17.37
N ASP A 98 -4.62 3.84 18.34
CA ASP A 98 -3.88 5.00 18.82
C ASP A 98 -2.64 5.19 17.93
N LYS A 99 -2.65 6.24 17.10
CA LYS A 99 -1.59 6.51 16.12
C LYS A 99 -0.28 6.92 16.77
N GLU A 100 -0.30 7.45 18.00
CA GLU A 100 0.91 7.86 18.71
C GLU A 100 1.70 6.64 19.21
N LYS A 101 1.00 5.55 19.54
CA LYS A 101 1.60 4.28 19.99
C LYS A 101 1.81 3.27 18.86
N CYS A 102 1.20 3.50 17.71
CA CYS A 102 1.26 2.58 16.59
C CYS A 102 2.66 2.57 15.96
N THR A 103 3.33 1.42 15.99
CA THR A 103 4.63 1.23 15.34
C THR A 103 4.50 0.82 13.87
N GLN A 104 3.29 0.84 13.31
CA GLN A 104 2.97 0.50 11.92
C GLN A 104 3.44 -0.90 11.48
N CYS A 105 3.49 -1.85 12.41
CA CYS A 105 3.98 -3.22 12.20
C CYS A 105 3.09 -4.15 11.33
N LEU A 106 1.94 -3.67 10.85
CA LEU A 106 0.97 -4.40 10.02
C LEU A 106 0.27 -5.63 10.62
N THR A 107 0.60 -6.07 11.85
CA THR A 107 -0.04 -7.24 12.47
C THR A 107 -1.57 -7.14 12.51
N CYS A 108 -2.14 -5.95 12.71
CA CYS A 108 -3.58 -5.76 12.70
C CYS A 108 -4.21 -5.98 11.31
N TYR A 109 -3.54 -5.59 10.23
CA TYR A 109 -4.00 -5.84 8.87
C TYR A 109 -3.99 -7.32 8.56
N GLU A 110 -2.88 -8.01 8.86
CA GLU A 110 -2.73 -9.44 8.55
C GLU A 110 -3.72 -10.33 9.31
N LYS A 111 -4.05 -9.96 10.56
CA LYS A 111 -4.96 -10.76 11.40
C LYS A 111 -6.44 -10.42 11.16
N CYS A 112 -6.76 -9.30 10.53
CA CYS A 112 -8.15 -8.89 10.30
C CYS A 112 -8.77 -9.66 9.13
N ARG A 113 -9.60 -10.66 9.44
CA ARG A 113 -10.30 -11.49 8.43
C ARG A 113 -11.38 -10.75 7.62
N PHE A 114 -11.77 -9.57 8.06
CA PHE A 114 -12.85 -8.77 7.46
C PHE A 114 -12.31 -7.56 6.70
N GLU A 115 -10.99 -7.44 6.60
CA GLU A 115 -10.30 -6.30 5.98
C GLU A 115 -10.71 -4.93 6.55
N ALA A 116 -11.22 -4.91 7.78
CA ALA A 116 -11.72 -3.71 8.46
C ALA A 116 -10.63 -2.74 8.94
N ILE A 117 -9.36 -2.93 8.55
CA ILE A 117 -8.26 -2.01 8.86
C ILE A 117 -7.87 -1.29 7.57
N LEU A 118 -7.91 0.05 7.60
CA LEU A 118 -7.67 0.97 6.47
C LEU A 118 -6.34 1.68 6.62
#